data_AF-A0A969TR42-F1
#
_entry.id   AF-A0A969TR42-F1
#
_cell.length_a   1.000
_cell.length_b   1.000
_cell.length_c   1.000
_cell.angle_alpha   90.00
_cell.angle_beta   90.00
_cell.angle_gamma   90.00
#
_symmetry.space_group_name_H-M   'P 1'
#
loop_
_entity.id
_entity.type
_entity.pdbx_description
1 polymer ?
#
loop_
_entity_poly.entity_id
_entity_poly.type
_entity_poly.pdbx_seq_one_letter_code
_entity_poly.pdbx_strand_id
1 'polypeptide(L)'
;MSVIDRAIGISSYFLAFLWGIFILFSLIGWGTLVNRLLFPKYRVDWGQRSAWGIAFSIAVGGLLNLTWTISPIIILVYLCLGLFACIIDTYQNKHSFIHPFTYLRNYRREPLFILSVLGVLLLLLIQYAGWTYTHRFHGFDDYPAYMVFAKKMLQMGSLGADPFSERKITSSLGGQYFLQTFILTSLKPVNLNLIDPGLALIISVGILCNYLKEKISLKR
;
A
#
# COMPACT_ATOMS: atom_id res chain seq x y z
N MET A 1 12.16 -8.15 30.72
CA MET A 1 11.26 -7.38 29.82
C MET A 1 10.12 -6.83 30.65
N SER A 2 10.18 -5.54 30.96
CA SER A 2 9.26 -4.90 31.91
C SER A 2 7.83 -4.84 31.34
N VAL A 3 6.84 -4.60 32.20
CA VAL A 3 5.45 -4.39 31.77
C VAL A 3 5.34 -3.17 30.83
N ILE A 4 6.18 -2.17 31.06
CA ILE A 4 6.26 -0.94 30.27
C ILE A 4 6.78 -1.22 28.86
N ASP A 5 7.83 -2.05 28.73
CA ASP A 5 8.38 -2.44 27.41
C ASP A 5 7.35 -3.18 26.56
N ARG A 6 6.51 -4.00 27.19
CA ARG A 6 5.42 -4.71 26.52
C ARG A 6 4.31 -3.77 26.06
N ALA A 7 3.90 -2.82 26.89
CA ALA A 7 2.89 -1.83 26.51
C ALA A 7 3.34 -0.98 25.31
N ILE A 8 4.60 -0.51 25.32
CA ILE A 8 5.19 0.25 24.21
C ILE A 8 5.27 -0.59 22.94
N GLY A 9 5.67 -1.87 23.06
CA GLY A 9 5.71 -2.79 21.92
C GLY A 9 4.34 -3.02 21.29
N ILE A 10 3.29 -3.21 22.11
CA ILE A 10 1.91 -3.39 21.65
C ILE A 10 1.40 -2.13 20.95
N SER A 11 1.60 -0.95 21.54
CA SER A 11 1.21 0.33 20.91
C SER A 11 1.92 0.55 19.58
N SER A 12 3.21 0.21 19.48
CA SER A 12 3.98 0.31 18.24
C SER A 12 3.49 -0.65 17.15
N TYR A 13 3.08 -1.86 17.53
CA TYR A 13 2.53 -2.85 16.61
C TYR A 13 1.19 -2.38 16.03
N PHE A 14 0.25 -1.99 16.89
CA PHE A 14 -1.07 -1.53 16.44
C PHE A 14 -0.96 -0.27 15.58
N LEU A 15 -0.07 0.65 15.94
CA LEU A 15 0.21 1.82 15.11
C LEU A 15 0.70 1.40 13.72
N ALA A 16 1.67 0.49 13.63
CA ALA A 16 2.19 0.02 12.35
C ALA A 16 1.11 -0.68 11.50
N PHE A 17 0.31 -1.54 12.13
CA PHE A 17 -0.80 -2.23 11.48
C PHE A 17 -1.83 -1.25 10.91
N LEU A 18 -2.30 -0.29 11.72
CA LEU A 18 -3.28 0.69 11.29
C LEU A 18 -2.71 1.65 10.24
N TRP A 19 -1.43 2.00 10.35
CA TRP A 19 -0.75 2.86 9.39
C TRP A 19 -0.67 2.23 8.00
N GLY A 20 -0.39 0.93 7.89
CA GLY A 20 -0.43 0.25 6.58
C GLY A 20 -1.84 0.23 5.98
N ILE A 21 -2.87 0.02 6.79
CA ILE A 21 -4.27 0.08 6.34
C ILE A 21 -4.63 1.50 5.88
N PHE A 22 -4.17 2.52 6.61
CA PHE A 22 -4.31 3.93 6.23
C PHE A 22 -3.66 4.21 4.86
N ILE A 23 -2.42 3.73 4.64
CA ILE A 23 -1.74 3.84 3.35
C ILE A 23 -2.54 3.14 2.25
N LEU A 24 -3.03 1.92 2.50
CA LEU A 24 -3.83 1.17 1.52
C LEU A 24 -5.06 1.95 1.07
N PHE A 25 -5.85 2.49 2.01
CA PHE A 25 -7.02 3.31 1.67
C PHE A 25 -6.63 4.60 0.94
N SER A 26 -5.52 5.22 1.31
CA SER A 26 -5.00 6.38 0.59
C SER A 26 -4.68 6.06 -0.87
N LEU A 27 -4.00 4.94 -1.12
CA LEU A 27 -3.68 4.46 -2.48
C LEU A 27 -4.95 4.16 -3.28
N ILE A 28 -5.96 3.52 -2.67
CA ILE A 28 -7.26 3.29 -3.31
C ILE A 28 -7.93 4.63 -3.70
N GLY A 29 -7.83 5.64 -2.84
CA GLY A 29 -8.38 6.97 -3.10
C GLY A 29 -7.71 7.69 -4.26
N TRP A 30 -6.36 7.70 -4.30
CA TRP A 30 -5.61 8.23 -5.44
C TRP A 30 -5.95 7.49 -6.74
N GLY A 31 -6.02 6.15 -6.68
CA GLY A 31 -6.46 5.34 -7.82
C GLY A 31 -7.88 5.63 -8.28
N THR A 32 -8.76 6.01 -7.36
CA THR A 32 -10.13 6.41 -7.68
C THR A 32 -10.17 7.74 -8.42
N LEU A 33 -9.33 8.70 -8.03
CA LEU A 33 -9.19 9.96 -8.76
C LEU A 33 -8.68 9.70 -10.18
N VAL A 34 -7.64 8.87 -10.33
CA VAL A 34 -7.12 8.46 -11.63
C VAL A 34 -8.21 7.80 -12.48
N ASN A 35 -8.98 6.86 -11.90
CA ASN A 35 -10.06 6.20 -12.60
C ASN A 35 -11.14 7.18 -13.09
N ARG A 36 -11.57 8.11 -12.23
CA ARG A 36 -12.59 9.12 -12.59
C ARG A 36 -12.11 10.07 -13.67
N LEU A 37 -10.83 10.45 -13.66
CA LEU A 37 -10.26 11.40 -14.61
C LEU A 37 -9.99 10.76 -15.98
N LEU A 38 -9.37 9.58 -16.01
CA LEU A 38 -8.95 8.94 -17.26
C LEU A 38 -10.02 8.02 -17.86
N PHE A 39 -10.84 7.38 -17.03
CA PHE A 39 -11.81 6.37 -17.45
C PHE A 39 -13.20 6.61 -16.83
N PRO A 40 -13.83 7.78 -17.07
CA PRO A 40 -15.09 8.16 -16.41
C PRO A 40 -16.25 7.17 -16.65
N LYS A 41 -16.22 6.44 -17.77
CA LYS A 41 -17.24 5.46 -18.15
C LYS A 41 -17.02 4.08 -17.53
N TYR A 42 -15.80 3.77 -17.06
CA TYR A 42 -15.45 2.44 -16.55
C TYR A 42 -15.13 2.50 -15.06
N ARG A 43 -15.88 1.75 -14.26
CA ARG A 43 -15.66 1.67 -12.82
C ARG A 43 -14.86 0.40 -12.54
N VAL A 44 -13.55 0.54 -12.35
CA VAL A 44 -12.71 -0.60 -11.93
C VAL A 44 -12.87 -0.90 -10.44
N ASP A 45 -12.64 -2.14 -10.03
CA ASP A 45 -12.69 -2.59 -8.64
C ASP A 45 -11.47 -2.10 -7.82
N TRP A 46 -11.58 -2.17 -6.49
CA TRP A 46 -10.62 -1.57 -5.55
C TRP A 46 -9.16 -2.03 -5.74
N GLY A 47 -8.93 -3.29 -6.13
CA GLY A 47 -7.58 -3.84 -6.34
C GLY A 47 -6.85 -3.20 -7.53
N GLN A 48 -7.59 -2.91 -8.62
CA GLN A 48 -7.03 -2.19 -9.75
C GLN A 48 -6.79 -0.72 -9.39
N ARG A 49 -7.71 -0.11 -8.63
CA ARG A 49 -7.54 1.27 -8.15
C ARG A 49 -6.31 1.41 -7.29
N SER A 50 -6.08 0.52 -6.32
CA SER A 50 -4.87 0.60 -5.48
C SER A 50 -3.58 0.49 -6.31
N ALA A 51 -3.53 -0.37 -7.33
CA ALA A 51 -2.40 -0.43 -8.26
C ALA A 51 -2.19 0.87 -9.04
N TRP A 52 -3.26 1.48 -9.56
CA TRP A 52 -3.18 2.80 -10.18
C TRP A 52 -2.77 3.90 -9.20
N GLY A 53 -3.19 3.80 -7.95
CA GLY A 53 -2.77 4.68 -6.86
C GLY A 53 -1.27 4.59 -6.59
N ILE A 54 -0.70 3.38 -6.61
CA ILE A 54 0.75 3.17 -6.51
C ILE A 54 1.46 3.82 -7.70
N ALA A 55 1.03 3.53 -8.92
CA ALA A 55 1.64 4.08 -10.14
C ALA A 55 1.59 5.62 -10.15
N PHE A 56 0.44 6.20 -9.80
CA PHE A 56 0.28 7.64 -9.65
C PHE A 56 1.18 8.22 -8.56
N SER A 57 1.28 7.53 -7.41
CA SER A 57 2.16 7.94 -6.33
C SER A 57 3.62 7.93 -6.74
N ILE A 58 4.07 6.95 -7.53
CA ILE A 58 5.44 6.95 -8.06
C ILE A 58 5.67 8.14 -9.01
N ALA A 59 4.70 8.46 -9.87
CA ALA A 59 4.80 9.62 -10.76
C ALA A 59 4.86 10.95 -9.99
N VAL A 60 3.98 11.13 -8.99
CA VAL A 60 4.00 12.29 -8.09
C VAL A 60 5.31 12.34 -7.32
N GLY A 61 5.78 11.20 -6.81
CA GLY A 61 7.07 11.09 -6.14
C GLY A 61 8.24 11.51 -7.00
N GLY A 62 8.22 11.15 -8.30
CA GLY A 62 9.18 11.63 -9.27
C GLY A 62 9.18 13.16 -9.40
N LEU A 63 8.00 13.79 -9.48
CA LEU A 63 7.86 15.25 -9.55
C LEU A 63 8.34 15.94 -8.26
N LEU A 64 7.96 15.41 -7.10
CA LEU A 64 8.41 15.92 -5.79
C LEU A 64 9.93 15.77 -5.65
N ASN A 65 10.49 14.67 -6.15
CA ASN A 65 11.92 14.42 -6.15
C ASN A 65 12.69 15.41 -7.04
N LEU A 66 12.12 15.79 -8.19
CA LEU A 66 12.70 16.80 -9.09
C LEU A 66 12.65 18.22 -8.50
N THR A 67 11.59 18.52 -7.74
CA THR A 67 11.37 19.84 -7.13
C THR A 67 11.98 19.99 -5.73
N TRP A 68 12.61 18.93 -5.20
CA TRP A 68 13.23 18.90 -3.87
C TRP A 68 12.25 19.16 -2.72
N THR A 69 10.99 18.77 -2.88
CA THR A 69 9.93 19.05 -1.90
C THR A 69 9.50 17.82 -1.09
N ILE A 70 10.24 16.71 -1.12
CA ILE A 70 9.87 15.51 -0.34
C ILE A 70 10.12 15.77 1.15
N SER A 71 9.05 15.89 1.93
CA SER A 71 9.13 16.06 3.38
C SER A 71 8.07 15.21 4.09
N PRO A 72 8.26 14.87 5.37
CA PRO A 72 7.26 14.12 6.14
C PRO A 72 5.87 14.77 6.11
N ILE A 73 5.82 16.10 6.16
CA ILE A 73 4.56 16.87 6.13
C ILE A 73 3.87 16.72 4.78
N ILE A 74 4.61 16.86 3.67
CA ILE A 74 4.05 16.74 2.31
C ILE A 74 3.55 15.32 2.06
N ILE A 75 4.29 14.30 2.50
CA ILE A 75 3.87 12.90 2.42
C ILE A 75 2.61 12.67 3.25
N LEU A 76 2.54 13.19 4.47
CA LEU A 76 1.36 13.05 5.32
C LEU A 76 0.12 13.71 4.69
N VAL A 77 0.26 14.94 4.19
CA VAL A 77 -0.82 15.66 3.47
C VAL A 77 -1.27 14.87 2.25
N TYR A 78 -0.31 14.37 1.44
CA TYR A 78 -0.61 13.53 0.29
C TYR A 78 -1.40 12.27 0.68
N LEU A 79 -1.00 11.58 1.74
CA LEU A 79 -1.71 10.39 2.21
C LEU A 79 -3.12 10.72 2.74
N CYS A 80 -3.28 11.80 3.50
CA CYS A 80 -4.57 12.27 4.01
C CYS A 80 -5.53 12.66 2.86
N LEU A 81 -5.05 13.34 1.82
CA LEU A 81 -5.85 13.69 0.65
C LEU A 81 -6.33 12.44 -0.10
N GLY A 82 -5.45 11.44 -0.26
CA GLY A 82 -5.84 10.14 -0.82
C GLY A 82 -6.92 9.45 0.02
N LEU A 83 -6.77 9.41 1.35
CA LEU A 83 -7.78 8.81 2.22
C LEU A 83 -9.12 9.54 2.09
N PHE A 84 -9.10 10.88 2.08
CA PHE A 84 -10.30 11.69 1.95
C PHE A 84 -11.01 11.43 0.62
N ALA A 85 -10.27 11.30 -0.48
CA ALA A 85 -10.82 10.90 -1.77
C ALA A 85 -11.47 9.50 -1.73
N CYS A 86 -10.86 8.55 -1.01
CA CYS A 86 -11.44 7.22 -0.80
C CYS A 86 -12.76 7.28 0.00
N ILE A 87 -12.81 8.08 1.06
CA ILE A 87 -14.01 8.26 1.90
C ILE A 87 -15.14 8.90 1.07
N ILE A 88 -14.83 9.97 0.33
CA ILE A 88 -15.80 10.63 -0.57
C ILE A 88 -16.34 9.64 -1.58
N ASP A 89 -15.48 8.85 -2.23
CA ASP A 89 -15.93 7.86 -3.22
C ASP A 89 -16.85 6.82 -2.59
N THR A 90 -16.51 6.34 -1.40
CA THR A 90 -17.32 5.36 -0.66
C THR A 90 -18.68 5.93 -0.29
N TYR A 91 -18.73 7.20 0.14
CA TYR A 91 -19.97 7.88 0.52
C TYR A 91 -20.87 8.15 -0.69
N GLN A 92 -20.28 8.65 -1.79
CA GLN A 92 -21.01 8.95 -3.04
C GLN A 92 -21.45 7.67 -3.76
N ASN A 93 -20.64 6.62 -3.71
CA ASN A 93 -20.88 5.38 -4.44
C ASN A 93 -20.97 4.22 -3.44
N LYS A 94 -22.11 4.13 -2.74
CA LYS A 94 -22.46 3.04 -1.81
C LYS A 94 -22.30 1.62 -2.41
N HIS A 95 -22.22 1.52 -3.75
CA HIS A 95 -22.05 0.26 -4.49
C HIS A 95 -20.59 -0.19 -4.69
N SER A 96 -19.57 0.64 -4.43
CA SER A 96 -18.19 0.37 -4.86
C SER A 96 -17.43 -0.69 -4.05
N PHE A 97 -17.83 -0.96 -2.80
CA PHE A 97 -17.20 -1.99 -1.95
C PHE A 97 -18.06 -3.23 -1.73
N ILE A 98 -19.36 -3.15 -2.03
CA ILE A 98 -20.36 -4.18 -1.64
C ILE A 98 -20.55 -5.23 -2.75
N HIS A 99 -20.22 -4.91 -4.01
CA HIS A 99 -20.41 -5.82 -5.13
C HIS A 99 -19.59 -7.12 -5.17
N PRO A 100 -18.40 -7.26 -4.53
CA PRO A 100 -17.73 -8.55 -4.42
C PRO A 100 -18.62 -9.58 -3.68
N PHE A 101 -19.34 -9.13 -2.65
CA PHE A 101 -20.16 -10.00 -1.80
C PHE A 101 -21.48 -10.44 -2.43
N THR A 102 -22.02 -9.69 -3.38
CA THR A 102 -23.18 -10.14 -4.17
C THR A 102 -22.86 -11.35 -5.06
N TYR A 103 -21.61 -11.53 -5.48
CA TYR A 103 -21.20 -12.72 -6.24
C TYR A 103 -21.04 -13.93 -5.31
N LEU A 104 -20.45 -13.71 -4.12
CA LEU A 104 -20.39 -14.70 -3.03
C LEU A 104 -21.78 -15.17 -2.59
N ARG A 105 -22.82 -14.34 -2.75
CA ARG A 105 -24.21 -14.69 -2.41
C ARG A 105 -24.75 -15.87 -3.23
N ASN A 106 -24.34 -16.03 -4.48
CA ASN A 106 -24.80 -17.13 -5.34
C ASN A 106 -24.16 -18.47 -4.98
N TYR A 107 -22.93 -18.46 -4.45
CA TYR A 107 -22.20 -19.66 -3.98
C TYR A 107 -22.28 -19.84 -2.46
N ARG A 108 -23.08 -19.02 -1.76
CA ARG A 108 -23.24 -19.03 -0.30
C ARG A 108 -23.77 -20.37 0.25
N ARG A 109 -24.32 -21.23 -0.60
CA ARG A 109 -24.83 -22.54 -0.17
C ARG A 109 -23.77 -23.64 -0.16
N GLU A 110 -22.58 -23.38 -0.70
CA GLU A 110 -21.48 -24.34 -0.67
C GLU A 110 -20.56 -24.07 0.54
N PRO A 111 -20.59 -24.91 1.58
CA PRO A 111 -19.83 -24.67 2.81
C PRO A 111 -18.31 -24.70 2.55
N LEU A 112 -17.85 -25.55 1.63
CA LEU A 112 -16.44 -25.64 1.24
C LEU A 112 -15.93 -24.34 0.62
N PHE A 113 -16.72 -23.70 -0.25
CA PHE A 113 -16.36 -22.44 -0.87
C PHE A 113 -16.25 -21.31 0.16
N ILE A 114 -17.22 -21.20 1.09
CA ILE A 114 -17.14 -20.22 2.19
C ILE A 114 -15.91 -20.46 3.05
N LEU A 115 -15.65 -21.72 3.41
CA LEU A 115 -14.49 -22.10 4.21
C LEU A 115 -13.17 -21.73 3.49
N SER A 116 -13.08 -21.97 2.18
CA SER A 116 -11.91 -21.57 1.37
C SER A 116 -11.71 -20.05 1.36
N VAL A 117 -12.78 -19.26 1.13
CA VAL A 117 -12.69 -17.80 1.14
C VAL A 117 -12.27 -17.27 2.51
N LEU A 118 -12.87 -17.77 3.59
CA LEU A 118 -12.49 -17.41 4.96
C LEU A 118 -11.04 -17.82 5.26
N GLY A 119 -10.62 -18.99 4.79
CA GLY A 119 -9.24 -19.46 4.91
C GLY A 119 -8.25 -18.52 4.23
N VAL A 120 -8.52 -18.10 2.98
CA VAL A 120 -7.67 -17.14 2.26
C VAL A 120 -7.62 -15.78 2.97
N LEU A 121 -8.77 -15.26 3.43
CA LEU A 121 -8.81 -14.00 4.18
C LEU A 121 -8.03 -14.07 5.49
N LEU A 122 -8.14 -15.20 6.21
CA LEU A 122 -7.39 -15.42 7.44
C LEU A 122 -5.89 -15.50 7.16
N LEU A 123 -5.46 -16.21 6.11
CA LEU A 123 -4.06 -16.30 5.71
C LEU A 123 -3.49 -14.92 5.32
N LEU A 124 -4.26 -14.13 4.57
CA LEU A 124 -3.89 -12.75 4.24
C LEU A 124 -3.76 -11.87 5.48
N LEU A 125 -4.69 -11.99 6.42
CA LEU A 125 -4.66 -11.25 7.67
C LEU A 125 -3.42 -11.63 8.50
N ILE A 126 -3.15 -12.93 8.65
CA ILE A 126 -1.98 -13.44 9.39
C ILE A 126 -0.69 -12.96 8.73
N GLN A 127 -0.60 -13.01 7.40
CA GLN A 127 0.59 -12.60 6.67
C GLN A 127 0.82 -11.08 6.77
N TYR A 128 -0.22 -10.28 6.58
CA TYR A 128 -0.15 -8.82 6.76
C TYR A 128 0.25 -8.46 8.19
N ALA A 129 -0.39 -9.07 9.18
CA ALA A 129 -0.05 -8.93 10.60
C ALA A 129 1.42 -9.31 10.86
N GLY A 130 1.89 -10.43 10.31
CA GLY A 130 3.28 -10.88 10.42
C GLY A 130 4.28 -9.87 9.85
N TRP A 131 3.98 -9.26 8.71
CA TRP A 131 4.86 -8.26 8.10
C TRP A 131 4.98 -6.96 8.89
N THR A 132 3.99 -6.59 9.69
CA THR A 132 4.08 -5.38 10.55
C THR A 132 5.17 -5.50 11.62
N TYR A 133 5.51 -6.72 12.05
CA TYR A 133 6.50 -6.99 13.10
C TYR A 133 7.78 -7.68 12.59
N THR A 134 7.84 -8.03 11.30
CA THR A 134 8.97 -8.78 10.77
C THR A 134 10.19 -7.88 10.57
N HIS A 135 11.23 -8.12 11.38
CA HIS A 135 12.53 -7.43 11.31
C HIS A 135 13.57 -8.19 10.47
N ARG A 136 13.12 -9.02 9.52
CA ARG A 136 14.01 -9.77 8.63
C ARG A 136 14.58 -8.83 7.57
N PHE A 137 15.66 -8.17 7.94
CA PHE A 137 16.52 -7.44 7.04
C PHE A 137 17.95 -7.93 7.22
N HIS A 138 18.65 -8.09 6.11
CA HIS A 138 20.06 -8.38 6.11
C HIS A 138 20.82 -7.11 6.52
N GLY A 139 21.32 -7.06 7.75
CA GLY A 139 21.89 -5.84 8.35
C GLY A 139 23.05 -5.22 7.55
N PHE A 140 23.79 -6.03 6.79
CA PHE A 140 24.94 -5.60 6.00
C PHE A 140 24.60 -5.19 4.56
N ASP A 141 23.43 -5.56 4.03
CA ASP A 141 23.04 -5.22 2.65
C ASP A 141 21.82 -4.30 2.66
N ASP A 142 20.71 -4.75 3.25
CA ASP A 142 19.42 -4.06 3.12
C ASP A 142 19.43 -2.62 3.66
N TYR A 143 19.99 -2.45 4.86
CA TYR A 143 20.03 -1.15 5.52
C TYR A 143 20.92 -0.15 4.79
N PRO A 144 22.25 -0.39 4.63
CA PRO A 144 23.12 0.57 3.96
C PRO A 144 22.83 0.72 2.46
N ALA A 145 22.33 -0.32 1.78
CA ALA A 145 22.15 -0.28 0.33
C ALA A 145 20.80 0.29 -0.12
N TYR A 146 19.71 0.15 0.66
CA TYR A 146 18.37 0.52 0.17
C TYR A 146 17.61 1.46 1.12
N MET A 147 17.62 1.19 2.43
CA MET A 147 16.79 1.95 3.38
C MET A 147 17.25 3.39 3.61
N VAL A 148 18.55 3.63 3.43
CA VAL A 148 19.15 4.97 3.58
C VAL A 148 18.57 5.96 2.57
N PHE A 149 18.17 5.51 1.38
CA PHE A 149 17.69 6.40 0.32
C PHE A 149 16.33 7.02 0.64
N ALA A 150 15.39 6.27 1.19
CA ALA A 150 14.11 6.82 1.60
C ALA A 150 14.26 7.82 2.76
N LYS A 151 15.17 7.57 3.70
CA LYS A 151 15.54 8.55 4.74
C LYS A 151 16.17 9.81 4.16
N LYS A 152 17.12 9.64 3.24
CA LYS A 152 17.78 10.75 2.53
C LYS A 152 16.75 11.62 1.81
N MET A 153 15.78 11.02 1.12
CA MET A 153 14.70 11.75 0.45
C MET A 153 13.88 12.60 1.42
N LEU A 154 13.51 12.07 2.59
CA LEU A 154 12.76 12.81 3.61
C LEU A 154 13.59 13.94 4.27
N GLN A 155 14.91 13.77 4.37
CA GLN A 155 15.79 14.76 5.00
C GLN A 155 16.19 15.88 4.03
N MET A 156 16.46 15.53 2.77
CA MET A 156 17.02 16.45 1.78
C MET A 156 15.98 17.04 0.83
N GLY A 157 14.73 16.56 0.86
CA GLY A 157 13.73 16.94 -0.14
C GLY A 157 13.82 16.15 -1.45
N SER A 158 14.93 15.45 -1.69
CA SER A 158 15.22 14.71 -2.92
C SER A 158 16.25 13.60 -2.65
N LEU A 159 16.26 12.60 -3.53
CA LEU A 159 17.35 11.63 -3.61
C LEU A 159 18.65 12.28 -4.11
N GLY A 160 18.53 13.42 -4.81
CA GLY A 160 19.61 14.21 -5.38
C GLY A 160 20.38 13.51 -6.51
N ALA A 161 21.33 14.23 -7.12
CA ALA A 161 22.33 13.61 -7.99
C ALA A 161 23.35 12.86 -7.13
N ASP A 162 23.71 11.64 -7.52
CA ASP A 162 24.76 10.86 -6.88
C ASP A 162 25.36 9.89 -7.90
N PRO A 163 26.17 10.40 -8.85
CA PRO A 163 26.62 9.65 -10.01
C PRO A 163 27.60 8.53 -9.68
N PHE A 164 28.15 8.51 -8.47
CA PHE A 164 29.07 7.46 -8.00
C PHE A 164 28.39 6.39 -7.16
N SER A 165 27.08 6.51 -6.93
CA SER A 165 26.31 5.47 -6.24
C SER A 165 25.86 4.40 -7.23
N GLU A 166 26.62 3.30 -7.29
CA GLU A 166 26.26 2.10 -8.08
C GLU A 166 24.83 1.64 -7.78
N ARG A 167 24.44 1.63 -6.50
CA ARG A 167 23.10 1.22 -6.07
C ARG A 167 22.03 2.15 -6.65
N LYS A 168 22.24 3.47 -6.73
CA LYS A 168 21.25 4.36 -7.37
C LYS A 168 21.15 4.17 -8.89
N ILE A 169 22.25 3.79 -9.54
CA ILE A 169 22.26 3.50 -10.98
C ILE A 169 21.51 2.19 -11.28
N THR A 170 21.67 1.19 -10.40
CA THR A 170 21.13 -0.17 -10.61
C THR A 170 19.71 -0.37 -10.05
N SER A 171 19.33 0.32 -8.97
CA SER A 171 18.13 0.02 -8.16
C SER A 171 16.85 0.79 -8.55
N SER A 172 16.76 1.25 -9.80
CA SER A 172 15.69 2.11 -10.37
C SER A 172 15.75 3.60 -9.99
N LEU A 173 14.97 4.41 -10.70
CA LEU A 173 14.80 5.87 -10.56
C LEU A 173 14.18 6.35 -9.22
N GLY A 174 14.17 5.50 -8.19
CA GLY A 174 13.78 5.87 -6.83
C GLY A 174 12.30 5.68 -6.48
N GLY A 175 11.51 5.04 -7.34
CA GLY A 175 10.08 4.82 -7.09
C GLY A 175 9.82 4.02 -5.80
N GLN A 176 10.55 2.92 -5.59
CA GLN A 176 10.44 2.13 -4.37
C GLN A 176 10.85 2.92 -3.12
N TYR A 177 11.92 3.72 -3.21
CA TYR A 177 12.37 4.56 -2.10
C TYR A 177 11.34 5.63 -1.75
N PHE A 178 10.69 6.22 -2.76
CA PHE A 178 9.59 7.15 -2.54
C PHE A 178 8.42 6.48 -1.80
N LEU A 179 7.99 5.29 -2.23
CA LEU A 179 6.93 4.57 -1.52
C LEU A 179 7.32 4.29 -0.06
N GLN A 180 8.57 3.87 0.19
CA GLN A 180 9.09 3.65 1.55
C GLN A 180 9.02 4.89 2.45
N THR A 181 9.01 6.11 1.88
CA THR A 181 8.80 7.34 2.68
C THR A 181 7.43 7.37 3.37
N PHE A 182 6.41 6.69 2.82
CA PHE A 182 5.08 6.61 3.44
C PHE A 182 5.13 5.91 4.79
N ILE A 183 5.98 4.89 4.92
CA ILE A 183 6.24 4.20 6.19
C ILE A 183 7.09 5.08 7.10
N LEU A 184 8.22 5.59 6.60
CA LEU A 184 9.21 6.32 7.40
C LEU A 184 8.71 7.67 7.93
N THR A 185 7.60 8.19 7.40
CA THR A 185 6.95 9.41 7.90
C THR A 185 6.43 9.24 9.33
N SER A 186 5.93 8.06 9.69
CA SER A 186 5.30 7.80 10.99
C SER A 186 5.86 6.57 11.73
N LEU A 187 6.57 5.69 11.03
CA LEU A 187 7.10 4.44 11.55
C LEU A 187 8.63 4.36 11.40
N LYS A 188 9.19 3.31 12.00
CA LYS A 188 10.64 3.06 11.97
C LYS A 188 11.03 2.25 10.71
N PRO A 189 12.32 2.26 10.32
CA PRO A 189 12.82 1.48 9.18
C PRO A 189 12.55 -0.01 9.27
N VAL A 190 12.40 -0.53 10.49
CA VAL A 190 12.07 -1.94 10.73
C VAL A 190 10.69 -2.34 10.22
N ASN A 191 9.83 -1.38 9.87
CA ASN A 191 8.49 -1.60 9.32
C ASN A 191 8.43 -1.46 7.78
N LEU A 192 9.56 -1.28 7.09
CA LEU A 192 9.58 -1.06 5.64
C LEU A 192 9.00 -2.22 4.83
N ASN A 193 9.03 -3.45 5.38
CA ASN A 193 8.40 -4.63 4.78
C ASN A 193 6.87 -4.49 4.67
N LEU A 194 6.25 -3.49 5.29
CA LEU A 194 4.81 -3.31 5.22
C LEU A 194 4.34 -2.95 3.80
N ILE A 195 5.13 -2.20 3.02
CA ILE A 195 4.73 -1.80 1.66
C ILE A 195 4.78 -2.96 0.69
N ASP A 196 5.93 -3.65 0.62
CA ASP A 196 6.18 -4.59 -0.46
C ASP A 196 5.52 -5.95 -0.15
N PRO A 197 6.03 -6.80 0.74
CA PRO A 197 5.37 -8.08 0.98
C PRO A 197 4.07 -7.96 1.80
N GLY A 198 3.81 -6.83 2.49
CA GLY A 198 2.55 -6.56 3.19
C GLY A 198 1.43 -6.10 2.24
N LEU A 199 1.51 -4.86 1.77
CA LEU A 199 0.45 -4.24 0.97
C LEU A 199 0.41 -4.75 -0.46
N ALA A 200 1.55 -5.00 -1.12
CA ALA A 200 1.54 -5.43 -2.52
C ALA A 200 0.85 -6.79 -2.68
N LEU A 201 0.95 -7.69 -1.69
CA LEU A 201 0.21 -8.95 -1.71
C LEU A 201 -1.30 -8.75 -1.62
N ILE A 202 -1.77 -7.93 -0.68
CA ILE A 202 -3.20 -7.62 -0.53
C ILE A 202 -3.75 -7.06 -1.84
N ILE A 203 -3.01 -6.14 -2.46
CA ILE A 203 -3.36 -5.53 -3.74
C ILE A 203 -3.39 -6.56 -4.85
N SER A 204 -2.37 -7.43 -4.94
CA SER A 204 -2.28 -8.49 -5.93
C SER A 204 -3.46 -9.46 -5.84
N VAL A 205 -3.84 -9.89 -4.63
CA VAL A 205 -5.04 -10.73 -4.44
C VAL A 205 -6.30 -9.97 -4.82
N GLY A 206 -6.40 -8.68 -4.49
CA GLY A 206 -7.51 -7.83 -4.91
C GLY A 206 -7.69 -7.77 -6.43
N ILE A 207 -6.60 -7.65 -7.18
CA ILE A 207 -6.61 -7.67 -8.65
C ILE A 207 -7.02 -9.05 -9.16
N LEU A 208 -6.46 -10.13 -8.62
CA LEU A 208 -6.81 -11.50 -9.01
C LEU A 208 -8.29 -11.79 -8.78
N CYS A 209 -8.85 -11.38 -7.64
CA CYS A 209 -10.27 -11.50 -7.35
C CYS A 209 -11.13 -10.77 -8.38
N ASN A 210 -10.73 -9.56 -8.80
CA ASN A 210 -11.44 -8.83 -9.85
C ASN A 210 -11.37 -9.55 -11.21
N TYR A 211 -10.17 -9.97 -11.63
CA TYR A 211 -9.98 -10.67 -12.90
C TYR A 211 -10.81 -11.97 -12.97
N LEU A 212 -10.83 -12.75 -11.88
CA LEU A 212 -11.64 -13.97 -11.81
C LEU A 212 -13.14 -13.64 -11.90
N LYS A 213 -13.61 -12.59 -11.23
CA LYS A 213 -15.00 -12.14 -11.28
C LYS A 213 -15.41 -11.76 -12.71
N GLU A 214 -14.60 -10.96 -13.41
CA GLU A 214 -14.87 -10.57 -14.80
C GLU A 214 -14.93 -11.79 -15.73
N LYS A 215 -13.97 -12.71 -15.62
CA LYS A 215 -13.88 -13.90 -16.47
C LYS A 215 -15.06 -14.86 -16.28
N ILE A 216 -15.55 -15.04 -15.06
CA ILE A 216 -16.71 -15.90 -14.81
C ILE A 216 -18.00 -15.20 -15.29
N SER A 217 -18.09 -13.88 -15.17
CA SER A 217 -19.24 -13.11 -15.69
C SER A 217 -19.39 -13.20 -17.20
N LEU A 218 -18.29 -13.26 -17.96
CA LEU A 218 -18.32 -13.37 -19.43
C LEU A 218 -18.73 -14.76 -19.95
N LYS A 219 -18.68 -15.79 -19.09
CA LYS A 219 -19.06 -17.17 -19.46
C LYS A 219 -20.56 -17.47 -19.23
N ARG A 220 -21.31 -16.57 -18.61
CA ARG A 220 -22.76 -16.66 -18.41
C ARG A 220 -23.47 -15.77 -19.40
#